data_AF-A0A7J8PVZ2-F1
#
_entry.id   AF-A0A7J8PVZ2-F1
#
_cell.length_a   1.000
_cell.length_b   1.000
_cell.length_c   1.000
_cell.angle_alpha   90.00
_cell.angle_beta   90.00
_cell.angle_gamma   90.00
#
_symmetry.space_group_name_H-M   'P 1'
#
loop_
_entity.id
_entity.type
_entity.pdbx_description
1 polymer ?
#
loop_
_entity_poly.entity_id
_entity_poly.type
_entity_poly.pdbx_seq_one_letter_code
_entity_poly.pdbx_strand_id
1 'polypeptide(L)'
;FRETLKADIDIGRFQPPGEQSPNVNLIIVSHGLALRVFLMRWYKWTVQQFEGLNNMGNGNLIVMQKGYGGRYSLSMHHNEEELREFGLTDEMLIDQEWQKTARIGELNYDCPMVNSFFPHFEDEGCIT
;
A
#
# COMPACT_ATOMS: atom_id res chain seq x y z
N PHE A 1 3.60 11.23 13.65
CA PHE A 1 3.76 11.68 12.24
C PHE A 1 2.43 11.63 11.48
N ARG A 2 1.80 10.46 11.28
CA ARG A 2 0.54 10.33 10.52
C ARG A 2 -0.61 11.21 11.03
N GLU A 3 -0.91 11.18 12.32
CA GLU A 3 -2.04 11.94 12.88
C GLU A 3 -1.82 13.45 12.81
N THR A 4 -0.61 13.92 13.11
CA THR A 4 -0.25 15.34 13.00
C THR A 4 -0.35 15.83 11.57
N LEU A 5 0.23 15.08 10.62
CA LEU A 5 0.16 15.44 9.19
C LEU A 5 -1.29 15.48 8.69
N LYS A 6 -2.11 14.52 9.12
CA LYS A 6 -3.53 14.50 8.77
C LYS A 6 -4.24 15.74 9.34
N ALA A 7 -4.04 16.06 10.60
CA ALA A 7 -4.63 17.25 11.22
C ALA A 7 -4.20 18.53 10.51
N ASP A 8 -2.92 18.66 10.15
CA ASP A 8 -2.39 19.81 9.41
C ASP A 8 -3.02 19.94 8.01
N ILE A 9 -3.27 18.81 7.32
CA ILE A 9 -3.99 18.79 6.04
C ILE A 9 -5.45 19.22 6.25
N ASP A 10 -6.13 18.67 7.27
CA ASP A 10 -7.54 18.91 7.55
C ASP A 10 -7.81 20.39 7.91
N ILE A 11 -6.89 21.07 8.60
CA ILE A 11 -7.00 22.52 8.88
C ILE A 11 -6.54 23.40 7.70
N GLY A 12 -6.10 22.80 6.60
CA GLY A 12 -5.64 23.52 5.41
C GLY A 12 -4.31 24.25 5.60
N ARG A 13 -3.44 23.78 6.51
CA ARG A 13 -2.15 24.43 6.84
C ARG A 13 -1.26 24.68 5.61
N PHE A 14 -1.36 23.81 4.60
CA PHE A 14 -0.53 23.82 3.40
C PHE A 14 -1.21 24.45 2.17
N GLN A 15 -2.40 25.03 2.32
CA GLN A 15 -3.18 25.60 1.22
C GLN A 15 -3.39 27.10 1.42
N PRO A 16 -3.43 27.90 0.34
CA PRO A 16 -3.70 29.32 0.47
C PRO A 16 -5.09 29.59 1.08
N PRO A 17 -5.25 30.68 1.87
CA PRO A 17 -6.53 31.03 2.47
C PRO A 17 -7.62 31.20 1.39
N GLY A 18 -8.77 30.56 1.58
CA GLY A 18 -9.91 30.64 0.66
C GLY A 18 -9.94 29.55 -0.43
N GLU A 19 -8.87 28.77 -0.60
CA GLU A 19 -8.78 27.69 -1.61
C GLU A 19 -8.58 26.31 -0.96
N GLN A 20 -9.01 26.15 0.30
CA GLN A 20 -8.84 24.90 1.04
C GLN A 20 -9.66 23.77 0.42
N SER A 21 -8.98 22.67 0.10
CA SER A 21 -9.57 21.44 -0.42
C SER A 21 -9.09 20.22 0.39
N PRO A 22 -9.94 19.20 0.56
CA PRO A 22 -9.51 17.94 1.18
C PRO A 22 -8.65 17.09 0.24
N ASN A 23 -8.53 17.47 -1.04
CA ASN A 23 -7.84 16.72 -2.06
C ASN A 23 -6.37 17.17 -2.16
N VAL A 24 -5.55 16.68 -1.23
CA VAL A 24 -4.11 16.95 -1.19
C VAL A 24 -3.33 15.75 -1.74
N ASN A 25 -2.39 16.03 -2.64
CA ASN A 25 -1.40 15.06 -3.09
C ASN A 25 -0.17 15.12 -2.17
N LEU A 26 0.29 13.95 -1.70
CA LEU A 26 1.46 13.84 -0.85
C LEU A 26 2.66 13.32 -1.66
N ILE A 27 3.80 13.98 -1.52
CA ILE A 27 5.09 13.51 -2.07
C ILE A 27 5.99 13.15 -0.90
N ILE A 28 6.46 11.91 -0.87
CA ILE A 28 7.40 11.41 0.15
C ILE A 28 8.76 11.23 -0.53
N VAL A 29 9.75 12.03 -0.12
CA VAL A 29 11.13 11.91 -0.61
C VAL A 29 11.97 11.23 0.47
N SER A 30 12.53 10.06 0.16
CA SER A 30 13.31 9.26 1.11
C SER A 30 14.28 8.30 0.39
N HIS A 31 14.88 7.38 1.13
CA HIS A 31 15.74 6.33 0.60
C HIS A 31 14.93 5.12 0.11
N GLY A 32 15.48 4.37 -0.85
CA GLY A 32 14.80 3.20 -1.45
C GLY A 32 14.36 2.16 -0.41
N LEU A 33 15.18 1.86 0.60
CA LEU A 33 14.82 0.94 1.68
C LEU A 33 13.63 1.45 2.49
N ALA A 34 13.63 2.74 2.86
CA ALA A 34 12.55 3.33 3.65
C ALA A 34 11.22 3.32 2.89
N LEU A 35 11.25 3.58 1.58
CA LEU A 35 10.06 3.52 0.73
C LEU A 35 9.53 2.10 0.56
N ARG A 36 10.40 1.09 0.42
CA ARG A 36 9.97 -0.32 0.38
C ARG A 36 9.33 -0.74 1.71
N VAL A 37 9.90 -0.35 2.85
CA VAL A 37 9.31 -0.64 4.18
C VAL A 37 7.97 0.07 4.34
N PHE A 38 7.85 1.30 3.83
CA PHE A 38 6.57 2.02 3.82
C PHE A 38 5.50 1.27 3.02
N LEU A 39 5.83 0.81 1.80
CA LEU A 39 4.91 0.03 0.96
C LEU A 39 4.54 -1.31 1.60
N MET A 40 5.52 -2.03 2.15
CA MET A 40 5.30 -3.25 2.92
C MET A 40 4.31 -3.01 4.05
N ARG A 41 4.51 -1.94 4.84
CA ARG A 41 3.60 -1.61 5.93
C ARG A 41 2.21 -1.20 5.44
N TRP A 42 2.12 -0.50 4.33
CA TRP A 42 0.87 0.02 3.76
C TRP A 42 0.00 -1.08 3.17
N TYR A 43 0.56 -1.88 2.27
CA TYR A 43 -0.12 -3.00 1.62
C TYR A 43 -0.11 -4.27 2.47
N LYS A 44 0.57 -4.21 3.61
CA LYS A 44 0.74 -5.33 4.54
C LYS A 44 1.38 -6.53 3.84
N TRP A 45 2.42 -6.31 3.04
CA TRP A 45 3.14 -7.40 2.38
C TRP A 45 3.91 -8.26 3.37
N THR A 46 4.10 -9.54 3.03
CA THR A 46 4.92 -10.47 3.83
C THR A 46 6.40 -10.10 3.77
N VAL A 47 7.21 -10.65 4.69
CA VAL A 47 8.67 -10.45 4.66
C VAL A 47 9.25 -10.96 3.33
N GLN A 48 8.81 -12.13 2.87
CA GLN A 48 9.25 -12.72 1.60
C GLN A 48 8.90 -11.83 0.40
N GLN A 49 7.68 -11.29 0.35
CA GLN A 49 7.28 -10.35 -0.69
C GLN A 49 8.13 -9.07 -0.65
N PHE A 50 8.42 -8.54 0.54
CA PHE A 50 9.27 -7.37 0.70
C PHE A 50 10.72 -7.62 0.25
N GLU A 51 11.30 -8.76 0.61
CA GLU A 51 12.67 -9.14 0.22
C GLU A 51 12.79 -9.34 -1.30
N GLY A 52 11.71 -9.76 -1.96
CA GLY A 52 11.64 -9.89 -3.43
C GLY A 52 11.57 -8.57 -4.20
N LEU A 53 11.31 -7.45 -3.54
CA LEU A 53 11.23 -6.14 -4.20
C LEU A 53 12.61 -5.64 -4.63
N ASN A 54 12.70 -5.14 -5.86
CA ASN A 54 13.88 -4.48 -6.37
C ASN A 54 14.04 -3.07 -5.76
N ASN A 55 15.29 -2.63 -5.57
CA ASN A 55 15.54 -1.25 -5.14
C ASN A 55 15.16 -0.29 -6.27
N MET A 56 14.46 0.78 -5.91
CA MET A 56 14.25 1.89 -6.83
C MET A 56 15.60 2.57 -7.16
N GLY A 57 15.79 2.91 -8.44
CA GLY A 57 16.89 3.74 -8.88
C GLY A 57 16.81 5.16 -8.27
N ASN A 58 17.93 5.87 -8.26
CA ASN A 58 17.97 7.24 -7.76
C ASN A 58 17.05 8.14 -8.61
N GLY A 59 16.14 8.85 -7.95
CA GLY A 59 15.19 9.73 -8.64
C GLY A 59 13.97 9.03 -9.24
N ASN A 60 13.84 7.71 -9.08
CA ASN A 60 12.65 6.99 -9.49
C ASN A 60 11.49 7.28 -8.53
N LEU A 61 10.27 7.20 -9.07
CA LEU A 61 9.03 7.44 -8.34
C LEU A 61 8.12 6.21 -8.39
N ILE A 62 7.37 6.01 -7.32
CA ILE A 62 6.27 5.06 -7.29
C ILE A 62 5.00 5.77 -6.82
N VAL A 63 4.00 5.83 -7.69
CA VAL A 63 2.70 6.44 -7.43
C VAL A 63 1.76 5.43 -6.80
N MET A 64 1.22 5.78 -5.64
CA MET A 64 0.05 5.13 -5.05
C MET A 64 -1.16 6.00 -5.37
N GLN A 65 -2.10 5.49 -6.15
CA GLN A 65 -3.25 6.27 -6.59
C GLN A 65 -4.55 5.72 -5.98
N LYS A 66 -5.43 6.63 -5.56
CA LYS A 66 -6.73 6.27 -4.98
C LYS A 66 -7.60 5.59 -6.04
N GLY A 67 -7.99 4.35 -5.77
CA GLY A 67 -8.94 3.60 -6.56
C GLY A 67 -10.40 4.02 -6.30
N TYR A 68 -11.30 3.41 -7.05
CA TYR A 68 -12.74 3.66 -7.00
C TYR A 68 -13.37 3.35 -5.62
N GLY A 69 -12.84 2.36 -4.91
CA GLY A 69 -13.28 2.00 -3.55
C GLY A 69 -12.70 2.89 -2.44
N GLY A 70 -11.81 3.82 -2.79
CA GLY A 70 -11.19 4.77 -1.85
C GLY A 70 -9.90 4.28 -1.20
N ARG A 71 -9.47 3.05 -1.47
CA ARG A 71 -8.13 2.54 -1.13
C ARG A 71 -7.10 2.97 -2.16
N TYR A 72 -5.83 3.00 -1.79
CA TYR A 72 -4.74 3.33 -2.70
C TYR A 72 -4.17 2.07 -3.33
N SER A 73 -4.00 2.04 -4.65
CA SER A 73 -3.44 0.93 -5.42
C SER A 73 -2.33 1.43 -6.33
N LEU A 74 -1.30 0.62 -6.51
CA LEU A 74 -0.20 0.87 -7.46
C LEU A 74 -0.67 0.65 -8.90
N SER A 75 -1.52 -0.35 -9.15
CA SER A 75 -2.06 -0.66 -10.48
C SER A 75 -3.12 0.31 -10.99
N MET A 76 -3.43 1.36 -10.21
CA MET A 76 -4.19 2.51 -10.73
C MET A 76 -3.34 3.41 -11.63
N HIS A 77 -2.02 3.40 -11.47
CA HIS A 77 -1.10 4.29 -12.17
C HIS A 77 -0.08 3.53 -13.02
N HIS A 78 0.54 2.49 -12.46
CA HIS A 78 1.59 1.71 -13.13
C HIS A 78 0.98 0.55 -13.89
N ASN A 79 1.67 0.14 -14.97
CA ASN A 79 1.31 -1.06 -15.70
C ASN A 79 1.91 -2.32 -15.02
N GLU A 80 1.45 -3.49 -15.44
CA GLU A 80 1.91 -4.76 -14.84
C GLU A 80 3.41 -5.01 -15.04
N GLU A 81 3.97 -4.64 -16.20
CA GLU A 81 5.38 -4.84 -16.53
C GLU A 81 6.28 -4.05 -15.58
N GLU A 82 5.98 -2.76 -15.36
CA GLU A 82 6.68 -1.89 -14.40
C GLU A 82 6.62 -2.44 -12.97
N LEU A 83 5.45 -2.95 -12.58
CA LEU A 83 5.27 -3.53 -11.25
C LEU A 83 6.05 -4.83 -11.08
N ARG A 84 6.14 -5.66 -12.13
CA ARG A 84 6.98 -6.86 -12.13
C ARG A 84 8.46 -6.52 -12.11
N GLU A 85 8.90 -5.49 -12.84
CA GLU A 85 10.26 -4.97 -12.76
C GLU A 85 10.59 -4.45 -11.35
N PHE A 86 9.61 -3.88 -10.65
CA PHE A 86 9.75 -3.50 -9.25
C PHE A 86 9.79 -4.70 -8.29
N GLY A 87 9.43 -5.90 -8.76
CA GLY A 87 9.50 -7.16 -8.01
C GLY A 87 8.16 -7.61 -7.41
N LEU A 88 7.02 -7.10 -7.89
CA LEU A 88 5.72 -7.61 -7.45
C LEU A 88 5.50 -9.04 -7.97
N THR A 89 5.09 -9.92 -7.06
CA THR A 89 4.64 -11.28 -7.40
C THR A 89 3.22 -11.28 -7.95
N ASP A 90 2.79 -12.39 -8.55
CA ASP A 90 1.42 -12.55 -9.06
C ASP A 90 0.37 -12.30 -7.97
N GLU A 91 0.61 -12.79 -6.75
CA GLU A 91 -0.27 -12.57 -5.60
C GLU A 91 -0.39 -11.08 -5.25
N MET A 92 0.73 -10.34 -5.30
CA MET A 92 0.73 -8.90 -5.03
C MET A 92 -0.03 -8.14 -6.11
N LEU A 93 0.12 -8.53 -7.38
CA LEU A 93 -0.60 -7.92 -8.50
C LEU A 93 -2.11 -8.16 -8.40
N ILE A 94 -2.52 -9.38 -8.06
CA ILE A 94 -3.93 -9.72 -7.81
C ILE A 94 -4.49 -8.87 -6.66
N ASP A 95 -3.74 -8.73 -5.56
CA ASP A 95 -4.16 -7.85 -4.47
C ASP A 95 -4.26 -6.39 -4.94
N GLN A 96 -3.29 -5.88 -5.71
CA GLN A 96 -3.36 -4.50 -6.22
C GLN A 96 -4.58 -4.26 -7.11
N GLU A 97 -4.98 -5.22 -7.94
CA GLU A 97 -6.21 -5.11 -8.74
C GLU A 97 -7.46 -5.09 -7.86
N TRP A 98 -7.53 -5.98 -6.85
CA TRP A 98 -8.62 -5.97 -5.88
C TRP A 98 -8.70 -4.63 -5.12
N GLN A 99 -7.56 -4.04 -4.75
CA GLN A 99 -7.49 -2.75 -4.04
C GLN A 99 -8.08 -1.58 -4.84
N LYS A 100 -8.16 -1.68 -6.18
CA LYS A 100 -8.75 -0.62 -7.03
C LYS A 100 -10.22 -0.42 -6.72
N THR A 101 -10.95 -1.49 -6.43
CA THR A 101 -12.40 -1.46 -6.22
C THR A 101 -12.81 -1.66 -4.76
N ALA A 102 -11.95 -2.25 -3.93
CA ALA A 102 -12.24 -2.55 -2.53
C ALA A 102 -12.52 -1.30 -1.69
N ARG A 103 -13.55 -1.37 -0.86
CA ARG A 103 -13.92 -0.29 0.07
C ARG A 103 -12.99 -0.25 1.26
N ILE A 104 -12.91 0.93 1.88
CA ILE A 104 -12.18 1.10 3.13
C ILE A 104 -12.79 0.19 4.21
N GLY A 105 -12.01 -0.74 4.75
CA GLY A 105 -12.43 -1.70 5.76
C GLY A 105 -12.75 -3.10 5.25
N GLU A 106 -12.88 -3.30 3.93
CA GLU A 106 -13.02 -4.64 3.35
C GLU A 106 -11.71 -5.42 3.49
N LEU A 107 -11.84 -6.73 3.74
CA LEU A 107 -10.73 -7.67 3.83
C LEU A 107 -10.68 -8.49 2.55
N ASN A 108 -9.46 -8.70 2.04
CA ASN A 108 -9.21 -9.64 0.96
C ASN A 108 -8.95 -11.00 1.60
N TYR A 109 -9.96 -11.87 1.65
CA TYR A 109 -9.85 -13.21 2.26
C TYR A 109 -9.01 -14.16 1.41
N ASP A 110 -8.89 -13.89 0.11
CA ASP A 110 -8.03 -14.65 -0.80
C ASP A 110 -6.56 -14.20 -0.71
N CYS A 111 -6.27 -13.14 0.06
CA CYS A 111 -4.91 -12.67 0.29
C CYS A 111 -4.22 -13.57 1.34
N PRO A 112 -3.02 -14.13 1.06
CA PRO A 112 -2.28 -15.02 1.97
C PRO A 112 -2.02 -14.44 3.37
N MET A 113 -2.13 -13.13 3.51
CA MET A 113 -1.91 -12.39 4.74
C MET A 113 -2.94 -12.62 5.83
N VAL A 114 -4.17 -13.07 5.51
CA VAL A 114 -5.13 -13.48 6.56
C VAL A 114 -4.58 -14.67 7.35
N ASN A 115 -3.80 -15.53 6.68
CA ASN A 115 -3.24 -16.75 7.26
C ASN A 115 -1.79 -16.57 7.74
N SER A 116 -1.05 -15.57 7.24
CA SER A 116 0.39 -15.40 7.53
C SER A 116 0.70 -14.72 8.86
N PHE A 117 -0.23 -13.95 9.44
CA PHE A 117 0.03 -13.24 10.71
C PHE A 117 -0.06 -14.15 11.94
N PHE A 118 -0.78 -15.27 11.83
CA PHE A 118 -0.89 -16.28 12.88
C PHE A 118 -0.87 -17.68 12.25
N PRO A 119 0.32 -18.18 11.86
CA PRO A 119 0.45 -19.47 11.17
C PRO A 119 0.07 -20.69 12.04
N HIS A 120 -0.29 -20.51 13.31
CA HIS A 120 -0.52 -21.58 14.28
C HIS A 120 -1.98 -21.76 14.72
N PHE A 121 -2.96 -21.07 14.15
CA PHE A 121 -4.37 -21.35 14.50
C PHE A 121 -4.95 -22.60 13.83
N GLU A 122 -4.30 -23.14 12.79
CA GLU A 122 -4.77 -24.33 12.09
C GLU A 122 -4.23 -25.65 12.68
N ASP A 123 -3.37 -25.58 13.70
CA ASP A 123 -2.69 -26.76 14.29
C ASP A 123 -3.32 -27.26 15.60
N GLU A 124 -4.45 -26.69 16.03
CA GLU A 124 -5.31 -27.30 17.05
C GLU A 124 -6.44 -28.08 16.38
N GLY A 125 -6.05 -29.23 15.81
CA GLY A 125 -6.98 -30.32 15.53
C GLY A 125 -7.72 -30.67 16.81
N CYS A 126 -8.96 -30.20 16.91
CA CYS A 126 -9.90 -30.63 17.94
C CYS A 126 -10.16 -32.12 17.72
N ILE A 127 -9.41 -32.96 18.43
CA ILE A 127 -9.74 -34.37 18.58
C ILE A 127 -10.93 -34.40 19.56
N THR A 128 -12.15 -34.40 19.01
CA THR A 128 -13.35 -34.83 19.73
C THR A 128 -13.42 -36.34 19.80
#